data_AF-A9G5W7-F1
#
_entry.id   AF-A9G5W7-F1
#
_cell.length_a   1.000
_cell.length_b   1.000
_cell.length_c   1.000
_cell.angle_alpha   90.00
_cell.angle_beta   90.00
_cell.angle_gamma   90.00
#
_symmetry.space_group_name_H-M   'P 1'
#
loop_
_entity.id
_entity.type
_entity.pdbx_description
1 polymer ?
#
loop_
_entity_poly.entity_id
_entity_poly.type
_entity_poly.pdbx_seq_one_letter_code
_entity_poly.pdbx_strand_id
1 'polypeptide(L)'
;MRSGSFGLASTALSVVLLALAPAVLVGCPENSCFLKICQGSSCRCSISSCSDGAGFDTKQNRCRCLKGYLSVAGQCLTPQAANAYCGVGRHYEAGGCVPDRCRPGDEIDQSTGYCVSREQVATNIGVAVGAGQKLGCPPGQELIVDGPTAACVPLSQTCARDEVWTGQACAKVGRCPTGAMWDPALAQCVQYAQGSGESGLTVNVGQWASANYGPDGGMGTSGFCGAFAKKPYSFGIVEGASAYVRATVMMSFPEGEIARGVVQAVTVFDASGNPVPPRGAAEVDAAARNIFGTLVLGGGRASAPTSSTTVRCAVIHAGKPQPVPAVGGL
;
A
#
# COMPACT_ATOMS: atom_id res chain seq x y z
N MET A 1 -16.56 45.41 -87.96
CA MET A 1 -15.37 46.16 -88.46
C MET A 1 -14.73 46.88 -87.28
N ARG A 2 -13.39 46.79 -87.17
CA ARG A 2 -12.45 47.45 -86.23
C ARG A 2 -12.56 47.00 -84.75
N SER A 3 -11.64 46.18 -84.24
CA SER A 3 -10.20 46.36 -83.94
C SER A 3 -9.94 47.31 -82.77
N GLY A 4 -9.29 46.77 -81.73
CA GLY A 4 -8.76 47.53 -80.61
C GLY A 4 -8.20 46.64 -79.50
N SER A 5 -7.03 46.06 -79.73
CA SER A 5 -6.21 45.36 -78.73
C SER A 5 -5.49 46.35 -77.82
N PHE A 6 -5.47 46.13 -76.51
CA PHE A 6 -4.37 46.52 -75.62
C PHE A 6 -4.28 45.50 -74.48
N GLY A 7 -3.15 44.79 -74.42
CA GLY A 7 -2.82 43.89 -73.31
C GLY A 7 -2.17 44.66 -72.17
N LEU A 8 -2.14 44.04 -71.00
CA LEU A 8 -1.13 44.25 -69.97
C LEU A 8 -1.04 42.98 -69.12
N ALA A 9 0.17 42.44 -69.07
CA ALA A 9 0.58 41.31 -68.26
C ALA A 9 0.62 41.71 -66.78
N SER A 10 0.26 40.79 -65.89
CA SER A 10 0.66 40.82 -64.48
C SER A 10 0.67 39.41 -63.90
N THR A 11 1.87 38.85 -63.87
CA THR A 11 2.46 38.03 -62.79
C THR A 11 1.51 37.27 -61.87
N ALA A 12 1.51 35.95 -62.04
CA ALA A 12 1.07 34.99 -61.04
C ALA A 12 2.01 35.02 -59.81
N LEU A 13 1.53 35.53 -58.67
CA LEU A 13 2.12 35.23 -57.37
C LEU A 13 1.42 33.99 -56.81
N SER A 14 2.12 32.85 -56.83
CA SER A 14 1.74 31.66 -56.08
C SER A 14 2.01 31.92 -54.60
N VAL A 15 0.96 32.20 -53.84
CA VAL A 15 1.02 32.25 -52.37
C VAL A 15 0.95 30.82 -51.85
N VAL A 16 2.12 30.22 -51.60
CA VAL A 16 2.26 29.03 -50.75
C VAL A 16 2.24 29.54 -49.31
N LEU A 17 1.05 29.60 -48.69
CA LEU A 17 0.97 29.77 -47.24
C LEU A 17 1.11 28.39 -46.59
N LEU A 18 2.24 28.20 -45.91
CA LEU A 18 2.54 27.05 -45.08
C LEU A 18 1.38 26.79 -44.10
N ALA A 19 0.82 25.59 -44.16
CA ALA A 19 0.01 25.05 -43.07
C ALA A 19 0.91 24.92 -41.83
N LEU A 20 0.71 25.82 -40.86
CA LEU A 20 1.20 25.66 -39.50
C LEU A 20 0.49 24.43 -38.90
N ALA A 21 1.14 23.28 -39.01
CA ALA A 21 0.78 22.13 -38.20
C ALA A 21 0.93 22.52 -36.73
N PRO A 22 -0.10 22.35 -35.88
CA PRO A 22 0.09 22.49 -34.44
C PRO A 22 1.14 21.46 -34.03
N ALA A 23 2.26 21.93 -33.48
CA ALA A 23 3.17 21.08 -32.76
C ALA A 23 2.37 20.44 -31.63
N VAL A 24 1.94 19.20 -31.84
CA VAL A 24 1.49 18.33 -30.76
C VAL A 24 2.68 18.26 -29.82
N LEU A 25 2.57 18.89 -28.66
CA LEU A 25 3.49 18.71 -27.55
C LEU A 25 3.37 17.25 -27.14
N VAL A 26 4.13 16.38 -27.81
CA VAL A 26 4.34 15.00 -27.40
C VAL A 26 5.05 15.09 -26.06
N GLY A 27 4.32 14.86 -24.97
CA GLY A 27 4.87 14.87 -23.62
C GLY A 27 6.11 13.99 -23.57
N CYS A 28 7.17 14.50 -22.94
CA CYS A 28 8.41 13.73 -22.75
C CYS A 28 8.09 12.39 -22.06
N PRO A 29 8.71 11.28 -22.50
CA PRO A 29 8.37 9.94 -22.04
C PRO A 29 8.57 9.77 -20.52
N GLU A 30 7.75 8.92 -19.90
CA GLU A 30 7.83 8.55 -18.48
C GLU A 30 9.11 7.77 -18.18
N ASN A 31 9.54 7.73 -16.91
CA ASN A 31 10.79 7.05 -16.51
C ASN A 31 11.92 7.48 -17.45
N SER A 32 12.20 8.78 -17.47
CA SER A 32 13.16 9.33 -18.43
C SER A 32 14.39 9.87 -17.76
N CYS A 33 15.49 9.69 -18.47
CA CYS A 33 16.68 10.46 -18.24
C CYS A 33 16.63 11.75 -19.04
N PHE A 34 16.51 12.88 -18.36
CA PHE A 34 16.50 14.20 -19.02
C PHE A 34 17.91 14.62 -19.44
N LEU A 35 18.93 14.26 -18.66
CA LEU A 35 20.33 14.55 -18.97
C LEU A 35 21.17 13.28 -18.87
N LYS A 36 21.51 12.70 -20.02
CA LYS A 36 22.40 11.55 -20.11
C LYS A 36 23.84 12.03 -20.31
N ILE A 37 24.72 11.69 -19.39
CA ILE A 37 26.16 11.95 -19.51
C ILE A 37 26.85 10.64 -19.85
N CYS A 38 27.45 10.56 -21.04
CA CYS A 38 28.16 9.37 -21.50
C CYS A 38 29.67 9.58 -21.46
N GLN A 39 30.40 8.60 -20.91
CA GLN A 39 31.84 8.46 -21.04
C GLN A 39 32.11 7.13 -21.77
N GLY A 40 32.45 7.23 -23.06
CA GLY A 40 32.54 6.08 -23.95
C GLY A 40 31.18 5.38 -24.13
N SER A 41 31.14 4.05 -24.00
CA SER A 41 29.90 3.27 -24.07
C SER A 41 29.07 3.31 -22.77
N SER A 42 29.61 3.88 -21.69
CA SER A 42 28.93 3.96 -20.39
C SER A 42 28.20 5.29 -20.25
N CYS A 43 26.88 5.23 -20.15
CA CYS A 43 26.05 6.41 -19.94
C CYS A 43 25.38 6.40 -18.56
N ARG A 44 25.51 7.49 -17.82
CA ARG A 44 24.77 7.72 -16.56
C ARG A 44 23.69 8.76 -16.78
N CYS A 45 22.63 8.66 -16.01
CA CYS A 45 21.66 9.73 -15.93
C CYS A 45 22.03 10.73 -14.85
N SER A 46 22.15 12.00 -15.22
CA SER A 46 22.47 13.09 -14.29
C SER A 46 21.23 13.76 -13.73
N ILE A 47 20.14 13.78 -14.48
CA ILE A 47 18.84 14.35 -14.07
C ILE A 47 17.76 13.38 -14.56
N SER A 48 16.97 12.86 -13.63
CA SER A 48 15.90 11.89 -13.92
C SER A 48 14.62 12.26 -13.20
N SER A 49 13.48 11.82 -13.74
CA SER A 49 12.17 11.92 -13.09
C SER A 49 11.94 10.86 -11.99
N CYS A 50 12.98 10.17 -11.53
CA CYS A 50 12.85 9.11 -10.52
C CYS A 50 12.53 9.71 -9.14
N SER A 51 11.73 8.97 -8.36
CA SER A 51 11.40 9.32 -6.99
C SER A 51 12.62 9.30 -6.07
N ASP A 52 12.47 9.82 -4.86
CA ASP A 52 13.51 9.75 -3.83
C ASP A 52 13.97 8.30 -3.58
N GLY A 53 15.27 8.11 -3.39
CA GLY A 53 15.89 6.80 -3.23
C GLY A 53 15.96 5.96 -4.52
N ALA A 54 15.45 6.46 -5.64
CA ALA A 54 15.53 5.82 -6.95
C ALA A 54 16.51 6.56 -7.88
N GLY A 55 17.09 5.82 -8.82
CA GLY A 55 17.93 6.36 -9.89
C GLY A 55 17.60 5.70 -11.21
N PHE A 56 17.81 6.44 -12.30
CA PHE A 56 17.51 5.94 -13.62
C PHE A 56 18.54 4.91 -14.10
N ASP A 57 18.08 3.69 -14.39
CA ASP A 57 18.89 2.65 -15.02
C ASP A 57 18.82 2.81 -16.55
N THR A 58 19.90 3.32 -17.13
CA THR A 58 20.03 3.55 -18.57
C THR A 58 20.12 2.26 -19.40
N LYS A 59 20.37 1.09 -18.78
CA LYS A 59 20.36 -0.22 -19.46
C LYS A 59 18.95 -0.79 -19.52
N GLN A 60 18.19 -0.63 -18.44
CA GLN A 60 16.81 -1.13 -18.33
C GLN A 60 15.77 -0.08 -18.77
N ASN A 61 16.22 1.14 -19.08
CA ASN A 61 15.40 2.29 -19.43
C ASN A 61 14.25 2.53 -18.44
N ARG A 62 14.55 2.43 -17.13
CA ARG A 62 13.56 2.62 -16.05
C ARG A 62 14.19 3.10 -14.75
N CYS A 63 13.39 3.70 -13.88
CA CYS A 63 13.80 3.98 -12.50
C CYS A 63 13.96 2.68 -11.69
N ARG A 64 15.01 2.62 -10.86
CA ARG A 64 15.25 1.53 -9.91
C ARG A 64 15.72 2.08 -8.57
N CYS A 65 15.53 1.32 -7.50
CA CYS A 65 16.06 1.71 -6.20
C CYS A 65 17.59 1.71 -6.20
N LEU A 66 18.16 2.76 -5.61
CA LEU A 66 19.59 2.90 -5.39
C LEU A 66 20.07 1.90 -4.34
N LYS A 67 21.39 1.68 -4.29
CA LYS A 67 22.00 0.84 -3.25
C LYS A 67 21.65 1.40 -1.87
N GLY A 68 21.20 0.53 -0.97
CA GLY A 68 20.74 0.91 0.37
C GLY A 68 19.24 1.19 0.47
N TYR A 69 18.53 1.21 -0.66
CA TYR A 69 17.06 1.31 -0.71
C TYR A 69 16.43 -0.02 -1.15
N LEU A 70 15.22 -0.27 -0.67
CA LEU A 70 14.44 -1.48 -0.89
C LEU A 70 13.21 -1.14 -1.73
N SER A 71 12.92 -1.99 -2.73
CA SER A 71 11.73 -1.85 -3.58
C SER A 71 10.50 -2.40 -2.84
N VAL A 72 9.72 -1.52 -2.22
CA VAL A 72 8.55 -1.87 -1.39
C VAL A 72 7.35 -1.09 -1.89
N ALA A 73 6.25 -1.77 -2.22
CA ALA A 73 5.00 -1.12 -2.66
C ALA A 73 5.19 -0.13 -3.84
N GLY A 74 6.11 -0.44 -4.76
CA GLY A 74 6.44 0.44 -5.89
C GLY A 74 7.30 1.65 -5.54
N GLN A 75 7.74 1.77 -4.28
CA GLN A 75 8.59 2.85 -3.79
C GLN A 75 9.98 2.34 -3.44
N CYS A 76 10.93 3.27 -3.31
CA CYS A 76 12.28 2.98 -2.85
C CYS A 76 12.43 3.45 -1.40
N LEU A 77 12.27 2.52 -0.47
CA LEU A 77 12.27 2.80 0.97
C LEU A 77 13.63 2.50 1.60
N THR A 78 13.99 3.25 2.64
CA THR A 78 15.10 2.87 3.53
C THR A 78 14.74 1.59 4.31
N PRO A 79 15.71 0.84 4.87
CA PRO A 79 15.41 -0.34 5.70
C PRO A 79 14.47 -0.02 6.87
N GLN A 80 14.64 1.14 7.51
CA GLN A 80 13.75 1.60 8.58
C GLN A 80 12.32 1.83 8.09
N ALA A 81 12.15 2.50 6.94
CA ALA A 81 10.83 2.74 6.36
C ALA A 81 10.17 1.44 5.85
N ALA A 82 10.96 0.49 5.35
CA ALA A 82 10.47 -0.83 4.96
C ALA A 82 9.96 -1.63 6.17
N ASN A 83 10.64 -1.57 7.32
CA ASN A 83 10.15 -2.18 8.56
C ASN A 83 8.87 -1.50 9.05
N ALA A 84 8.82 -0.16 9.02
CA ALA A 84 7.60 0.58 9.36
C ALA A 84 6.41 0.22 8.45
N TYR A 85 6.67 -0.05 7.17
CA TYR A 85 5.66 -0.57 6.23
C TYR A 85 5.11 -1.94 6.68
N CYS A 86 5.94 -2.82 7.22
CA CYS A 86 5.49 -4.14 7.68
C CYS A 86 4.62 -4.11 8.94
N GLY A 87 4.71 -3.02 9.72
CA GLY A 87 3.93 -2.83 10.93
C GLY A 87 4.54 -3.52 12.15
N VAL A 88 3.85 -3.39 13.28
CA VAL A 88 4.29 -3.89 14.59
C VAL A 88 4.45 -5.41 14.58
N GLY A 89 5.55 -5.90 15.17
CA GLY A 89 5.84 -7.34 15.26
C GLY A 89 6.28 -7.99 13.95
N ARG A 90 6.70 -7.18 12.97
CA ARG A 90 7.15 -7.63 11.66
C ARG A 90 8.33 -6.78 11.21
N HIS A 91 9.15 -7.34 10.35
CA HIS A 91 10.20 -6.61 9.65
C HIS A 91 10.23 -7.00 8.17
N TYR A 92 10.94 -6.20 7.38
CA TYR A 92 11.09 -6.43 5.96
C TYR A 92 12.34 -7.27 5.69
N GLU A 93 12.18 -8.37 4.97
CA GLU A 93 13.26 -9.19 4.43
C GLU A 93 13.26 -9.19 2.89
N ALA A 94 14.25 -9.83 2.28
CA ALA A 94 14.35 -9.95 0.82
C ALA A 94 13.08 -10.52 0.16
N GLY A 95 12.26 -11.27 0.92
CA GLY A 95 10.99 -11.88 0.53
C GLY A 95 9.76 -10.97 0.63
N GLY A 96 9.82 -9.92 1.44
CA GLY A 96 8.65 -9.18 1.91
C GLY A 96 8.57 -9.06 3.44
N CYS A 97 7.41 -8.71 3.96
CA CYS A 97 7.17 -8.57 5.39
C CYS A 97 7.06 -9.92 6.09
N VAL A 98 7.91 -10.20 7.06
CA VAL A 98 7.91 -11.46 7.82
C VAL A 98 7.59 -11.18 9.29
N PRO A 99 6.96 -12.11 10.01
CA PRO A 99 6.78 -11.99 11.45
C PRO A 99 8.14 -11.99 12.16
N ASP A 100 8.24 -11.17 13.20
CA ASP A 100 9.36 -11.29 14.14
C ASP A 100 9.32 -12.67 14.82
N ARG A 101 10.44 -13.13 15.35
CA ARG A 101 10.53 -14.43 16.00
C ARG A 101 10.72 -14.25 17.49
N CYS A 102 9.75 -14.73 18.26
CA CYS A 102 9.86 -14.85 19.69
C CYS A 102 10.52 -16.18 20.09
N ARG A 103 10.98 -16.25 21.34
CA ARG A 103 11.50 -17.50 21.92
C ARG A 103 10.35 -18.52 21.97
N PRO A 104 10.65 -19.83 21.92
CA PRO A 104 9.62 -20.85 22.11
C PRO A 104 8.86 -20.62 23.42
N GLY A 105 7.53 -20.58 23.35
CA GLY A 105 6.64 -20.29 24.49
C GLY A 105 6.18 -18.84 24.60
N ASP A 106 6.84 -17.92 23.88
CA ASP A 106 6.43 -16.53 23.81
C ASP A 106 5.57 -16.27 22.56
N GLU A 107 4.82 -15.18 22.57
CA GLU A 107 4.01 -14.67 21.47
C GLU A 107 4.27 -13.18 21.26
N ILE A 108 4.11 -12.69 20.04
CA ILE A 108 4.21 -11.24 19.78
C ILE A 108 2.94 -10.56 20.25
N ASP A 109 3.09 -9.62 21.19
CA ASP A 109 2.04 -8.66 21.52
C ASP A 109 1.87 -7.64 20.38
N GLN A 110 0.73 -7.68 19.69
CA GLN A 110 0.41 -6.81 18.56
C GLN A 110 0.17 -5.34 18.95
N SER A 111 0.13 -5.02 20.25
CA SER A 111 0.06 -3.64 20.74
C SER A 111 1.43 -3.00 20.87
N THR A 112 2.46 -3.78 21.24
CA THR A 112 3.81 -3.27 21.55
C THR A 112 4.90 -3.74 20.58
N GLY A 113 4.69 -4.87 19.91
CA GLY A 113 5.69 -5.55 19.07
C GLY A 113 6.70 -6.37 19.87
N TYR A 114 6.57 -6.43 21.20
CA TYR A 114 7.45 -7.21 22.05
C TYR A 114 6.94 -8.63 22.25
N CYS A 115 7.88 -9.54 22.53
CA CYS A 115 7.56 -10.91 22.91
C CYS A 115 7.07 -10.96 24.36
N VAL A 116 5.94 -11.63 24.58
CA VAL A 116 5.36 -11.87 25.90
C VAL A 116 5.10 -13.36 26.10
N SER A 117 5.24 -13.85 27.34
CA SER A 117 5.03 -15.27 27.66
C SER A 117 3.57 -15.66 27.49
N ARG A 118 3.31 -16.79 26.83
CA ARG A 118 1.96 -17.36 26.68
C ARG A 118 1.35 -17.75 28.02
N GLU A 119 2.16 -18.16 29.00
CA GLU A 119 1.72 -18.47 30.36
C GLU A 119 1.24 -17.21 31.10
N GLN A 120 1.97 -16.10 30.95
CA GLN A 120 1.56 -14.81 31.50
C GLN A 120 0.24 -14.35 30.86
N VAL A 121 0.13 -14.45 29.53
CA VAL A 121 -1.12 -14.12 28.82
C VAL A 121 -2.27 -15.00 29.29
N ALA A 122 -2.05 -16.32 29.40
CA ALA A 122 -3.07 -17.27 29.87
C ALA A 122 -3.59 -16.90 31.26
N THR A 123 -2.69 -16.52 32.17
CA THR A 123 -3.04 -16.05 33.51
C THR A 123 -3.91 -14.79 33.44
N ASN A 124 -3.52 -13.80 32.62
CA ASN A 124 -4.24 -12.53 32.46
C ASN A 124 -5.68 -12.73 31.95
N ILE A 125 -5.90 -13.71 31.07
CA ILE A 125 -7.21 -14.00 30.48
C ILE A 125 -7.98 -15.13 31.19
N GLY A 126 -7.45 -15.62 32.32
CA GLY A 126 -8.08 -16.65 33.13
C GLY A 126 -8.19 -18.01 32.44
N VAL A 127 -7.15 -18.43 31.71
CA VAL A 127 -7.05 -19.76 31.08
C VAL A 127 -6.03 -20.60 31.84
N ALA A 128 -6.48 -21.72 32.40
CA ALA A 128 -5.61 -22.68 33.06
C ALA A 128 -4.90 -23.56 32.03
N VAL A 129 -3.59 -23.41 31.89
CA VAL A 129 -2.75 -24.25 31.02
C VAL A 129 -2.16 -25.38 31.86
N GLY A 130 -2.53 -26.62 31.54
CA GLY A 130 -2.03 -27.81 32.23
C GLY A 130 -0.61 -28.22 31.81
N ALA A 131 -0.05 -29.19 32.52
CA ALA A 131 1.24 -29.78 32.14
C ALA A 131 1.19 -30.36 30.71
N GLY A 132 2.17 -30.00 29.88
CA GLY A 132 2.24 -30.43 28.48
C GLY A 132 1.32 -29.67 27.51
N GLN A 133 0.61 -28.65 28.00
CA GLN A 133 -0.20 -27.75 27.17
C GLN A 133 0.45 -26.38 27.04
N LYS A 134 -0.01 -25.60 26.07
CA LYS A 134 0.31 -24.19 25.89
C LYS A 134 -0.96 -23.40 25.58
N LEU A 135 -0.94 -22.09 25.77
CA LEU A 135 -2.00 -21.24 25.24
C LEU A 135 -1.95 -21.25 23.71
N GLY A 136 -3.11 -21.44 23.08
CA GLY A 136 -3.23 -21.41 21.63
C GLY A 136 -4.69 -21.36 21.17
N CYS A 137 -4.87 -21.67 19.89
CA CYS A 137 -6.16 -21.65 19.21
C CYS A 137 -6.44 -22.98 18.52
N PRO A 138 -7.72 -23.33 18.27
CA PRO A 138 -8.07 -24.47 17.43
C PRO A 138 -7.44 -24.39 16.02
N PRO A 139 -7.34 -25.52 15.29
CA PRO A 139 -6.90 -25.52 13.90
C PRO A 139 -7.69 -24.53 13.03
N GLY A 140 -7.00 -23.85 12.11
CA GLY A 140 -7.59 -22.82 11.24
C GLY A 140 -7.70 -21.44 11.89
N GLN A 141 -7.19 -21.27 13.11
CA GLN A 141 -7.17 -20.01 13.83
C GLN A 141 -5.77 -19.69 14.34
N GLU A 142 -5.48 -18.40 14.52
CA GLU A 142 -4.23 -17.90 15.06
C GLU A 142 -4.46 -17.19 16.40
N LEU A 143 -3.54 -17.40 17.33
CA LEU A 143 -3.52 -16.70 18.60
C LEU A 143 -3.02 -15.27 18.38
N ILE A 144 -3.85 -14.29 18.71
CA ILE A 144 -3.47 -12.88 18.69
C ILE A 144 -3.44 -12.36 20.11
N VAL A 145 -2.28 -11.87 20.54
CA VAL A 145 -2.12 -11.15 21.80
C VAL A 145 -2.13 -9.65 21.50
N ASP A 146 -2.95 -8.89 22.23
CA ASP A 146 -3.10 -7.45 22.08
C ASP A 146 -3.20 -6.80 23.47
N GLY A 147 -2.03 -6.47 24.03
CA GLY A 147 -1.84 -5.97 25.38
C GLY A 147 -2.36 -6.96 26.43
N PRO A 148 -3.33 -6.58 27.28
CA PRO A 148 -3.87 -7.47 28.31
C PRO A 148 -4.88 -8.50 27.78
N THR A 149 -5.21 -8.46 26.49
CA THR A 149 -6.22 -9.32 25.87
C THR A 149 -5.60 -10.29 24.89
N ALA A 150 -6.28 -11.42 24.64
CA ALA A 150 -5.91 -12.34 23.59
C ALA A 150 -7.14 -13.00 22.97
N ALA A 151 -7.13 -13.17 21.65
CA ALA A 151 -8.24 -13.72 20.89
C ALA A 151 -7.74 -14.77 19.89
N CYS A 152 -8.60 -15.73 19.56
CA CYS A 152 -8.40 -16.56 18.38
C CYS A 152 -9.12 -15.93 17.19
N VAL A 153 -8.39 -15.76 16.10
CA VAL A 153 -8.90 -15.17 14.87
C VAL A 153 -8.69 -16.12 13.69
N PRO A 154 -9.54 -16.12 12.65
CA PRO A 154 -9.28 -16.91 11.45
C PRO A 154 -7.97 -16.51 10.77
N LEU A 155 -7.24 -17.48 10.22
CA LEU A 155 -5.98 -17.24 9.50
C LEU A 155 -6.12 -16.24 8.34
N SER A 156 -7.30 -16.12 7.75
CA SER A 156 -7.57 -15.13 6.70
C SER A 156 -7.44 -13.67 7.16
N GLN A 157 -7.47 -13.40 8.47
CA GLN A 157 -7.29 -12.05 9.04
C GLN A 157 -5.84 -11.75 9.44
N THR A 158 -4.90 -12.69 9.27
CA THR A 158 -3.54 -12.55 9.79
C THR A 158 -2.47 -12.29 8.72
N CYS A 159 -2.90 -12.22 7.45
CA CYS A 159 -2.03 -11.92 6.33
C CYS A 159 -1.26 -10.61 6.54
N ALA A 160 0.03 -10.65 6.22
CA ALA A 160 0.89 -9.49 6.21
C ALA A 160 0.45 -8.46 5.16
N ARG A 161 1.03 -7.27 5.22
CA ARG A 161 0.71 -6.18 4.30
C ARG A 161 0.90 -6.54 2.82
N ASP A 162 1.91 -7.36 2.54
CA ASP A 162 2.26 -7.83 1.20
C ASP A 162 1.81 -9.26 0.94
N GLU A 163 0.74 -9.69 1.62
CA GLU A 163 0.13 -11.00 1.44
C GLU A 163 -1.34 -10.90 1.09
N VAL A 164 -1.83 -11.92 0.40
CA VAL A 164 -3.25 -12.13 0.09
C VAL A 164 -3.67 -13.51 0.58
N TRP A 165 -4.89 -13.61 1.10
CA TRP A 165 -5.47 -14.90 1.48
C TRP A 165 -5.87 -15.70 0.23
N THR A 166 -5.33 -16.91 0.09
CA THR A 166 -5.60 -17.79 -1.07
C THR A 166 -6.76 -18.76 -0.85
N GLY A 167 -7.48 -18.65 0.27
CA GLY A 167 -8.44 -19.67 0.73
C GLY A 167 -7.80 -20.73 1.64
N GLN A 168 -6.47 -20.85 1.63
CA GLN A 168 -5.74 -21.84 2.43
C GLN A 168 -4.63 -21.21 3.28
N ALA A 169 -3.91 -20.22 2.73
CA ALA A 169 -2.81 -19.57 3.41
C ALA A 169 -2.67 -18.11 2.96
N CYS A 170 -1.93 -17.33 3.74
CA CYS A 170 -1.47 -16.02 3.31
C CYS A 170 -0.27 -16.20 2.38
N ALA A 171 -0.41 -15.77 1.13
CA ALA A 171 0.64 -15.88 0.11
C ALA A 171 1.14 -14.51 -0.30
N LYS A 172 2.45 -14.40 -0.56
CA LYS A 172 3.07 -13.14 -1.01
C LYS A 172 2.45 -12.67 -2.33
N VAL A 173 2.15 -11.38 -2.40
CA VAL A 173 1.72 -10.74 -3.64
C VAL A 173 2.87 -10.60 -4.64
N GLY A 174 2.52 -10.42 -5.92
CA GLY A 174 3.51 -10.19 -6.96
C GLY A 174 4.34 -8.94 -6.71
N ARG A 175 5.65 -9.00 -6.99
CA ARG A 175 6.52 -7.82 -6.93
C ARG A 175 6.32 -6.95 -8.15
N CYS A 176 5.96 -5.69 -7.90
CA CYS A 176 5.77 -4.72 -8.96
C CYS A 176 7.00 -3.82 -9.13
N PRO A 177 7.26 -3.36 -10.37
CA PRO A 177 8.31 -2.38 -10.60
C PRO A 177 8.03 -1.07 -9.83
N THR A 178 9.07 -0.24 -9.68
CA THR A 178 8.93 1.11 -9.14
C THR A 178 7.85 1.89 -9.90
N GLY A 179 6.99 2.61 -9.17
CA GLY A 179 5.82 3.32 -9.71
C GLY A 179 4.57 2.46 -9.93
N ALA A 180 4.64 1.15 -9.65
CA ALA A 180 3.51 0.24 -9.74
C ALA A 180 3.25 -0.51 -8.44
N MET A 181 2.02 -0.99 -8.28
CA MET A 181 1.60 -1.79 -7.13
C MET A 181 0.81 -3.00 -7.58
N TRP A 182 0.86 -4.07 -6.79
CA TRP A 182 0.03 -5.23 -7.04
C TRP A 182 -1.42 -4.90 -6.71
N ASP A 183 -2.30 -5.01 -7.69
CA ASP A 183 -3.74 -4.92 -7.49
C ASP A 183 -4.30 -6.34 -7.30
N PRO A 184 -4.76 -6.71 -6.10
CA PRO A 184 -5.28 -8.04 -5.84
C PRO A 184 -6.62 -8.31 -6.56
N ALA A 185 -7.41 -7.28 -6.88
CA ALA A 185 -8.66 -7.45 -7.62
C ALA A 185 -8.42 -7.75 -9.09
N LEU A 186 -7.38 -7.16 -9.68
CA LEU A 186 -6.99 -7.40 -11.07
C LEU A 186 -5.92 -8.49 -11.25
N ALA A 187 -5.35 -8.99 -10.15
CA ALA A 187 -4.25 -9.95 -10.11
C ALA A 187 -3.06 -9.55 -11.02
N GLN A 188 -2.70 -8.27 -11.03
CA GLN A 188 -1.60 -7.74 -11.84
C GLN A 188 -0.98 -6.49 -11.21
N CYS A 189 0.21 -6.12 -11.71
CA CYS A 189 0.83 -4.84 -11.35
C CYS A 189 0.17 -3.69 -12.09
N VAL A 190 -0.36 -2.73 -11.33
CA VAL A 190 -0.99 -1.53 -11.85
C VAL A 190 -0.07 -0.32 -11.63
N GLN A 191 0.14 0.47 -12.68
CA GLN A 191 0.96 1.69 -12.61
C GLN A 191 0.17 2.77 -11.89
N TYR A 192 0.74 3.36 -10.85
CA TYR A 192 0.13 4.48 -10.14
C TYR A 192 1.00 5.75 -10.18
N ALA A 193 2.30 5.64 -10.44
CA ALA A 193 3.18 6.80 -10.54
C ALA A 193 3.85 6.83 -11.91
N GLN A 194 3.77 8.00 -12.55
CA GLN A 194 4.27 8.25 -13.90
C GLN A 194 5.14 9.51 -13.86
N GLY A 195 6.33 9.47 -14.44
CA GLY A 195 7.15 10.67 -14.58
C GLY A 195 6.54 11.61 -15.60
N SER A 196 6.17 12.84 -15.22
CA SER A 196 5.65 13.85 -16.15
C SER A 196 6.67 14.97 -16.36
N GLY A 197 7.48 14.89 -17.42
CA GLY A 197 8.28 15.99 -17.97
C GLY A 197 8.91 16.97 -16.96
N GLU A 198 8.78 18.27 -17.22
CA GLU A 198 9.28 19.37 -16.37
C GLU A 198 8.58 19.46 -15.00
N SER A 199 7.43 18.81 -14.82
CA SER A 199 6.59 18.87 -13.61
C SER A 199 6.87 17.76 -12.57
N GLY A 200 7.83 16.86 -12.83
CA GLY A 200 8.22 15.80 -11.90
C GLY A 200 7.32 14.56 -11.93
N LEU A 201 7.41 13.69 -10.91
CA LEU A 201 6.62 12.47 -10.77
C LEU A 201 5.14 12.82 -10.48
N THR A 202 4.19 12.36 -11.30
CA THR A 202 2.75 12.44 -11.02
C THR A 202 2.24 11.10 -10.48
N VAL A 203 1.45 11.15 -9.41
CA VAL A 203 0.88 9.99 -8.71
C VAL A 203 -0.62 10.00 -8.90
N ASN A 204 -1.16 8.96 -9.55
CA ASN A 204 -2.58 8.64 -9.56
C ASN A 204 -3.02 8.16 -8.16
N VAL A 205 -3.48 9.11 -7.35
CA VAL A 205 -3.82 8.88 -5.95
C VAL A 205 -5.04 7.97 -5.78
N GLY A 206 -5.97 7.96 -6.74
CA GLY A 206 -7.13 7.07 -6.72
C GLY A 206 -6.73 5.62 -6.98
N GLN A 207 -5.88 5.38 -7.99
CA GLN A 207 -5.37 4.05 -8.29
C GLN A 207 -4.45 3.51 -7.20
N TRP A 208 -3.59 4.38 -6.64
CA TRP A 208 -2.77 4.03 -5.48
C TRP A 208 -3.64 3.66 -4.28
N ALA A 209 -4.69 4.45 -3.98
CA ALA A 209 -5.60 4.16 -2.88
C ALA A 209 -6.37 2.85 -3.07
N SER A 210 -6.86 2.59 -4.28
CA SER A 210 -7.56 1.34 -4.60
C SER A 210 -6.66 0.12 -4.41
N ALA A 211 -5.40 0.18 -4.86
CA ALA A 211 -4.46 -0.93 -4.72
C ALA A 211 -4.02 -1.18 -3.26
N ASN A 212 -3.94 -0.12 -2.43
CA ASN A 212 -3.51 -0.22 -1.04
C ASN A 212 -4.65 -0.55 -0.07
N TYR A 213 -5.74 0.21 -0.13
CA TYR A 213 -6.85 0.10 0.82
C TYR A 213 -7.95 -0.83 0.32
N GLY A 214 -8.19 -0.85 -1.00
CA GLY A 214 -9.22 -1.64 -1.67
C GLY A 214 -10.10 -0.76 -2.57
N PRO A 215 -10.86 -1.38 -3.49
CA PRO A 215 -11.77 -0.66 -4.38
C PRO A 215 -12.90 0.02 -3.58
N ASP A 216 -13.32 1.20 -4.03
CA ASP A 216 -14.37 1.98 -3.38
C ASP A 216 -15.72 1.23 -3.37
N GLY A 217 -16.38 1.22 -2.21
CA GLY A 217 -17.56 0.40 -1.89
C GLY A 217 -17.29 -1.10 -1.70
N GLY A 218 -16.06 -1.54 -1.95
CA GLY A 218 -15.66 -2.93 -1.95
C GLY A 218 -15.17 -3.46 -0.61
N MET A 219 -14.54 -4.64 -0.67
CA MET A 219 -13.77 -5.19 0.44
C MET A 219 -12.41 -4.49 0.51
N GLY A 220 -11.91 -4.25 1.71
CA GLY A 220 -10.55 -3.77 1.87
C GLY A 220 -9.53 -4.86 1.51
N THR A 221 -8.32 -4.45 1.13
CA THR A 221 -7.24 -5.41 0.87
C THR A 221 -6.87 -6.16 2.15
N SER A 222 -6.33 -7.38 2.00
CA SER A 222 -5.77 -8.13 3.14
C SER A 222 -4.73 -7.31 3.89
N GLY A 223 -3.89 -6.54 3.18
CA GLY A 223 -2.85 -5.72 3.80
C GLY A 223 -3.37 -4.52 4.60
N PHE A 224 -4.52 -3.96 4.21
CA PHE A 224 -5.17 -2.89 4.98
C PHE A 224 -6.00 -3.45 6.14
N CYS A 225 -6.94 -4.37 5.86
CA CYS A 225 -7.82 -4.92 6.89
C CYS A 225 -7.03 -5.74 7.93
N GLY A 226 -6.07 -6.56 7.51
CA GLY A 226 -5.28 -7.43 8.39
C GLY A 226 -4.44 -6.68 9.43
N ALA A 227 -4.18 -5.38 9.21
CA ALA A 227 -3.48 -4.54 10.17
C ALA A 227 -4.26 -4.37 11.49
N PHE A 228 -5.59 -4.39 11.44
CA PHE A 228 -6.46 -4.14 12.60
C PHE A 228 -7.52 -5.22 12.84
N ALA A 229 -7.95 -5.95 11.80
CA ALA A 229 -9.05 -6.93 11.89
C ALA A 229 -8.77 -8.09 12.87
N LYS A 230 -7.49 -8.36 13.12
CA LYS A 230 -7.03 -9.34 14.10
C LYS A 230 -7.18 -8.90 15.57
N LYS A 231 -7.65 -7.67 15.84
CA LYS A 231 -7.81 -7.09 17.19
C LYS A 231 -9.30 -6.92 17.55
N PRO A 232 -10.11 -7.99 17.67
CA PRO A 232 -11.56 -7.87 17.84
C PRO A 232 -11.99 -7.08 19.08
N TYR A 233 -11.23 -7.17 20.18
CA TYR A 233 -11.53 -6.41 21.40
C TYR A 233 -11.42 -4.89 21.22
N SER A 234 -10.56 -4.40 20.32
CA SER A 234 -10.50 -2.98 19.97
C SER A 234 -11.82 -2.49 19.38
N PHE A 235 -12.59 -3.38 18.76
CA PHE A 235 -13.89 -3.11 18.17
C PHE A 235 -15.06 -3.52 19.08
N GLY A 236 -14.81 -3.98 20.31
CA GLY A 236 -15.86 -4.46 21.20
C GLY A 236 -16.56 -5.73 20.70
N ILE A 237 -15.92 -6.47 19.78
CA ILE A 237 -16.45 -7.74 19.27
C ILE A 237 -16.12 -8.82 20.29
N VAL A 238 -17.17 -9.45 20.82
CA VAL A 238 -17.08 -10.52 21.80
C VAL A 238 -16.79 -11.87 21.14
N GLU A 239 -16.45 -12.87 21.95
CA GLU A 239 -16.22 -14.23 21.50
C GLU A 239 -17.37 -14.80 20.66
N GLY A 240 -17.04 -15.44 19.54
CA GLY A 240 -18.00 -16.06 18.62
C GLY A 240 -18.74 -15.05 17.74
N ALA A 241 -18.48 -13.75 17.91
CA ALA A 241 -19.12 -12.70 17.12
C ALA A 241 -18.23 -12.23 15.96
N SER A 242 -18.87 -11.58 14.99
CA SER A 242 -18.21 -10.88 13.90
C SER A 242 -18.96 -9.61 13.55
N ALA A 243 -18.24 -8.65 12.98
CA ALA A 243 -18.83 -7.45 12.39
C ALA A 243 -18.05 -7.02 11.17
N TYR A 244 -18.72 -6.29 10.28
CA TYR A 244 -18.05 -5.53 9.24
C TYR A 244 -17.84 -4.10 9.72
N VAL A 245 -16.61 -3.61 9.59
CA VAL A 245 -16.24 -2.21 9.79
C VAL A 245 -16.16 -1.57 8.41
N ARG A 246 -16.94 -0.53 8.20
CA ARG A 246 -16.85 0.33 7.02
C ARG A 246 -15.90 1.47 7.35
N ALA A 247 -14.78 1.53 6.62
CA ALA A 247 -13.73 2.51 6.78
C ALA A 247 -13.69 3.42 5.54
N THR A 248 -13.96 4.71 5.73
CA THR A 248 -13.76 5.74 4.71
C THR A 248 -12.40 6.38 4.93
N VAL A 249 -11.46 6.14 4.02
CA VAL A 249 -10.11 6.71 4.04
C VAL A 249 -10.09 7.95 3.17
N MET A 250 -9.79 9.09 3.78
CA MET A 250 -9.75 10.40 3.12
C MET A 250 -8.31 10.88 3.06
N MET A 251 -7.87 11.26 1.86
CA MET A 251 -6.55 11.82 1.62
C MET A 251 -6.69 13.23 1.06
N SER A 252 -5.82 14.13 1.51
CA SER A 252 -5.71 15.50 1.03
C SER A 252 -4.26 15.81 0.70
N PHE A 253 -4.04 16.51 -0.41
CA PHE A 253 -2.73 16.85 -0.96
C PHE A 253 -2.65 18.37 -1.16
N PRO A 254 -2.28 19.13 -0.11
CA PRO A 254 -2.09 20.57 -0.21
C PRO A 254 -1.14 20.93 -1.35
N GLU A 255 -1.49 21.93 -2.17
CA GLU A 255 -0.72 22.37 -3.35
C GLU A 255 -0.49 21.26 -4.40
N GLY A 256 -1.19 20.13 -4.27
CA GLY A 256 -0.98 18.92 -5.07
C GLY A 256 0.33 18.20 -4.75
N GLU A 257 0.98 18.46 -3.61
CA GLU A 257 2.23 17.80 -3.21
C GLU A 257 1.96 16.54 -2.37
N ILE A 258 2.47 15.39 -2.82
CA ILE A 258 2.37 14.12 -2.09
C ILE A 258 3.08 14.19 -0.74
N ALA A 259 4.24 14.86 -0.68
CA ALA A 259 5.06 14.99 0.53
C ALA A 259 4.37 15.78 1.66
N ARG A 260 3.39 16.64 1.33
CA ARG A 260 2.57 17.38 2.32
C ARG A 260 1.21 16.74 2.56
N GLY A 261 0.98 15.57 1.98
CA GLY A 261 -0.28 14.88 2.05
C GLY A 261 -0.64 14.52 3.49
N VAL A 262 -1.93 14.46 3.75
CA VAL A 262 -2.49 13.97 5.01
C VAL A 262 -3.55 12.92 4.73
N VAL A 263 -3.66 11.94 5.63
CA VAL A 263 -4.71 10.91 5.59
C VAL A 263 -5.44 10.86 6.92
N GLN A 264 -6.73 10.55 6.84
CA GLN A 264 -7.59 10.25 7.98
C GLN A 264 -8.53 9.12 7.62
N ALA A 265 -8.81 8.22 8.57
CA ALA A 265 -9.87 7.24 8.44
C ALA A 265 -11.07 7.58 9.35
N VAL A 266 -12.27 7.41 8.81
CA VAL A 266 -13.53 7.47 9.56
C VAL A 266 -14.18 6.09 9.51
N THR A 267 -14.63 5.60 10.65
CA THR A 267 -15.05 4.20 10.80
C THR A 267 -16.39 4.06 11.50
N VAL A 268 -17.25 3.25 10.91
CA VAL A 268 -18.55 2.85 11.48
C VAL A 268 -18.74 1.35 11.32
N PHE A 269 -19.61 0.75 12.12
CA PHE A 269 -20.10 -0.59 11.83
C PHE A 269 -20.98 -0.55 10.57
N ASP A 270 -20.72 -1.44 9.63
CA ASP A 270 -21.35 -1.43 8.31
C ASP A 270 -22.88 -1.59 8.40
N ALA A 271 -23.33 -2.52 9.25
CA ALA A 271 -24.74 -2.88 9.40
C ALA A 271 -25.58 -1.84 10.15
N SER A 272 -25.04 -1.20 11.19
CA SER A 272 -25.79 -0.26 12.04
C SER A 272 -25.53 1.20 11.71
N GLY A 273 -24.41 1.52 11.06
CA GLY A 273 -23.95 2.90 10.89
C GLY A 273 -23.44 3.55 12.18
N ASN A 274 -23.47 2.85 13.31
CA ASN A 274 -22.96 3.37 14.58
C ASN A 274 -21.43 3.50 14.52
N PRO A 275 -20.86 4.49 15.22
CA PRO A 275 -19.41 4.60 15.35
C PRO A 275 -18.84 3.33 16.00
N VAL A 276 -17.68 2.88 15.51
CA VAL A 276 -16.91 1.84 16.20
C VAL A 276 -16.32 2.41 17.50
N PRO A 277 -15.95 1.57 18.48
CA PRO A 277 -15.28 2.04 19.68
C PRO A 277 -14.01 2.85 19.37
N PRO A 278 -13.64 3.84 20.20
CA PRO A 278 -12.50 4.72 19.94
C PRO A 278 -11.17 3.99 19.71
N ARG A 279 -10.93 2.89 20.45
CA ARG A 279 -9.73 2.06 20.26
C ARG A 279 -9.69 1.45 18.85
N GLY A 280 -10.80 0.87 18.39
CA GLY A 280 -10.92 0.32 17.03
C GLY A 280 -10.77 1.39 15.95
N ALA A 281 -11.37 2.57 16.15
CA ALA A 281 -11.20 3.70 15.23
C ALA A 281 -9.71 4.11 15.12
N ALA A 282 -8.99 4.18 16.24
CA ALA A 282 -7.58 4.50 16.28
C ALA A 282 -6.70 3.45 15.57
N GLU A 283 -7.04 2.16 15.69
CA GLU A 283 -6.33 1.08 14.97
C GLU A 283 -6.48 1.23 13.44
N VAL A 284 -7.67 1.57 12.96
CA VAL A 284 -7.90 1.80 11.51
C VAL A 284 -7.19 3.06 11.03
N ASP A 285 -7.26 4.16 11.78
CA ASP A 285 -6.56 5.41 11.41
C ASP A 285 -5.04 5.21 11.39
N ALA A 286 -4.49 4.50 12.37
CA ALA A 286 -3.07 4.13 12.40
C ALA A 286 -2.69 3.25 11.20
N ALA A 287 -3.51 2.25 10.85
CA ALA A 287 -3.29 1.44 9.65
C ALA A 287 -3.29 2.30 8.37
N ALA A 288 -4.25 3.22 8.24
CA ALA A 288 -4.36 4.12 7.09
C ALA A 288 -3.13 5.03 6.96
N ARG A 289 -2.69 5.65 8.06
CA ARG A 289 -1.47 6.48 8.14
C ARG A 289 -0.21 5.71 7.81
N ASN A 290 -0.06 4.48 8.33
CA ASN A 290 1.13 3.66 8.07
C ASN A 290 1.23 3.23 6.61
N ILE A 291 0.11 3.05 5.90
CA ILE A 291 0.14 2.81 4.45
C ILE A 291 0.47 4.10 3.71
N PHE A 292 -0.24 5.18 4.04
CA PHE A 292 -0.06 6.49 3.42
C PHE A 292 1.35 7.06 3.57
N GLY A 293 2.03 6.79 4.69
CA GLY A 293 3.40 7.22 4.92
C GLY A 293 4.37 6.75 3.83
N THR A 294 4.12 5.59 3.22
CA THR A 294 4.95 5.13 2.09
C THR A 294 4.77 5.96 0.82
N LEU A 295 3.57 6.49 0.59
CA LEU A 295 3.30 7.41 -0.50
C LEU A 295 3.99 8.75 -0.26
N VAL A 296 3.87 9.30 0.96
CA VAL A 296 4.52 10.56 1.37
C VAL A 296 6.03 10.49 1.16
N LEU A 297 6.66 9.38 1.56
CA LEU A 297 8.10 9.14 1.35
C LEU A 297 8.50 9.04 -0.12
N GLY A 298 7.58 8.61 -1.00
CA GLY A 298 7.81 8.56 -2.44
C GLY A 298 7.79 9.93 -3.13
N GLY A 299 7.11 10.90 -2.54
CA GLY A 299 6.98 12.25 -3.07
C GLY A 299 6.22 12.33 -4.40
N GLY A 300 6.40 13.45 -5.11
CA GLY A 300 5.72 13.73 -6.38
C GLY A 300 4.48 14.62 -6.24
N ARG A 301 3.77 14.78 -7.35
CA ARG A 301 2.54 15.56 -7.48
C ARG A 301 1.33 14.63 -7.51
N ALA A 302 0.31 14.91 -6.72
CA ALA A 302 -0.94 14.19 -6.74
C ALA A 302 -1.73 14.52 -8.02
N SER A 303 -2.35 13.51 -8.64
CA SER A 303 -3.24 13.68 -9.79
C SER A 303 -4.53 14.43 -9.47
N ALA A 304 -4.89 14.50 -8.18
CA ALA A 304 -6.05 15.19 -7.66
C ALA A 304 -5.73 15.79 -6.28
N PRO A 305 -6.33 16.93 -5.90
CA PRO A 305 -6.07 17.58 -4.61
C PRO A 305 -6.59 16.78 -3.42
N THR A 306 -7.59 15.93 -3.64
CA THR A 306 -8.16 15.01 -2.65
C THR A 306 -8.47 13.67 -3.29
N SER A 307 -8.52 12.63 -2.47
CA SER A 307 -8.99 11.30 -2.88
C SER A 307 -9.64 10.62 -1.68
N SER A 308 -10.67 9.83 -1.93
CA SER A 308 -11.30 9.02 -0.90
C SER A 308 -11.62 7.64 -1.40
N THR A 309 -11.55 6.64 -0.53
CA THR A 309 -12.07 5.29 -0.80
C THR A 309 -12.76 4.78 0.46
N THR A 310 -13.90 4.13 0.28
CA THR A 310 -14.64 3.47 1.35
C THR A 310 -14.56 1.97 1.16
N VAL A 311 -14.09 1.27 2.18
CA VAL A 311 -13.94 -0.19 2.12
C VAL A 311 -14.56 -0.86 3.34
N ARG A 312 -14.88 -2.14 3.20
CA ARG A 312 -15.39 -2.98 4.28
C ARG A 312 -14.35 -3.99 4.71
N CYS A 313 -14.13 -4.10 6.02
CA CYS A 313 -13.23 -5.07 6.63
C CYS A 313 -14.01 -5.92 7.63
N ALA A 314 -13.93 -7.25 7.48
CA ALA A 314 -14.46 -8.16 8.49
C ALA A 314 -13.55 -8.15 9.71
N VAL A 315 -14.16 -8.10 10.90
CA VAL A 315 -13.50 -8.27 12.20
C VAL A 315 -14.18 -9.43 12.90
N ILE A 316 -13.46 -10.54 13.03
CA ILE A 316 -13.98 -11.80 13.53
C ILE A 316 -13.23 -12.21 14.79
N HIS A 317 -13.99 -12.46 15.86
CA HIS A 317 -13.49 -13.12 17.07
C HIS A 317 -13.95 -14.58 17.05
N ALA A 318 -13.13 -15.47 16.51
CA ALA A 318 -13.53 -16.86 16.29
C ALA A 318 -13.74 -17.63 17.61
N GLY A 319 -12.94 -17.33 18.63
CA GLY A 319 -13.03 -18.00 19.93
C GLY A 319 -12.08 -17.40 20.96
N LYS A 320 -12.28 -17.73 22.23
CA LYS A 320 -11.29 -17.47 23.28
C LYS A 320 -10.10 -18.42 23.12
N PRO A 321 -8.87 -17.96 23.37
CA PRO A 321 -7.71 -18.86 23.47
C PRO A 321 -7.92 -19.96 24.50
N GLN A 322 -7.43 -21.15 24.19
CA GLN A 322 -7.60 -22.34 25.00
C GLN A 322 -6.29 -23.13 25.15
N PRO A 323 -6.19 -24.03 26.13
CA PRO A 323 -5.05 -24.93 26.23
C PRO A 323 -5.03 -25.87 25.03
N VAL A 324 -3.91 -25.89 24.31
CA VAL A 324 -3.64 -26.80 23.20
C VAL A 324 -2.39 -27.64 23.50
N PRO A 325 -2.25 -28.84 22.94
CA PRO A 325 -1.04 -29.64 23.11
C PRO A 325 0.23 -28.84 22.74
N ALA A 326 1.27 -28.89 23.59
CA ALA A 326 2.53 -28.19 23.31
C ALA A 326 3.26 -28.77 22.08
N VAL A 327 3.05 -30.07 21.83
CA VAL A 327 3.63 -30.86 20.74
C VAL A 327 2.50 -31.50 19.92
N GLY A 328 2.54 -31.38 18.59
CA GLY A 328 1.66 -32.14 17.69
C GLY A 328 0.32 -31.51 17.29
N GLY A 329 0.22 -30.18 17.16
CA GLY A 329 -0.96 -29.52 16.55
C GLY A 329 -0.59 -28.90 15.20
N LEU A 330 -1.18 -29.41 14.11
CA LEU A 330 -1.22 -28.78 12.79
C LEU A 330 -2.21 -27.62 12.77
#